data_AF-A0A965DP91-F1
#
_entry.id   AF-A0A965DP91-F1
#
_cell.length_a   1.000
_cell.length_b   1.000
_cell.length_c   1.000
_cell.angle_alpha   90.00
_cell.angle_beta   90.00
_cell.angle_gamma   90.00
#
_symmetry.space_group_name_H-M   'P 1'
#
loop_
_entity.id
_entity.type
_entity.pdbx_description
1 polymer ?
#
loop_
_entity_poly.entity_id
_entity_poly.type
_entity_poly.pdbx_seq_one_letter_code
_entity_poly.pdbx_strand_id
1 'polypeptide(L)'
;MEKILFNGLEEGGTYQMRTSEFKPKQGYQSILQEFDSLYESYQGSGRLFSVHGQDAVVVLADTHTLALVLNDLDFTDYSAFAENLSRLKDYLSKVGISPETSAMLVRMLENEDLSVGGIIGQLAEPGQTITVQCMDSLYGNNEYEINV
;
A
#
# COMPACT_ATOMS: atom_id res chain seq x y z
N MET A 1 -8.81 -15.66 1.01
CA MET A 1 -8.62 -14.73 -0.12
C MET A 1 -7.23 -14.98 -0.65
N GLU A 2 -7.05 -15.00 -1.98
CA GLU A 2 -5.71 -15.09 -2.58
C GLU A 2 -4.95 -13.78 -2.30
N LYS A 3 -3.67 -13.91 -1.95
CA LYS A 3 -2.79 -12.78 -1.68
C LYS A 3 -2.19 -12.30 -2.97
N ILE A 4 -2.26 -11.00 -3.20
CA ILE A 4 -1.82 -10.37 -4.45
C ILE A 4 -0.83 -9.24 -4.22
N LEU A 5 -0.65 -8.79 -2.98
CA LEU A 5 0.31 -7.76 -2.61
C LEU A 5 1.43 -8.40 -1.80
N PHE A 6 2.66 -8.08 -2.16
CA PHE A 6 3.88 -8.64 -1.58
C PHE A 6 4.88 -7.52 -1.30
N ASN A 7 5.96 -7.86 -0.61
CA ASN A 7 7.13 -6.97 -0.51
C ASN A 7 7.69 -6.70 -1.90
N GLY A 8 7.80 -5.43 -2.29
CA GLY A 8 8.36 -5.00 -3.58
C GLY A 8 9.86 -4.70 -3.52
N LEU A 9 10.54 -5.07 -2.44
CA LEU A 9 11.96 -4.83 -2.21
C LEU A 9 12.73 -6.16 -2.30
N GLU A 10 14.06 -6.05 -2.29
CA GLU A 10 14.94 -7.21 -2.43
C GLU A 10 14.74 -8.25 -1.31
N GLU A 11 15.06 -9.51 -1.62
CA GLU A 11 15.05 -10.57 -0.62
C GLU A 11 16.25 -10.45 0.34
N GLY A 12 16.07 -10.98 1.55
CA GLY A 12 17.10 -11.00 2.60
C GLY A 12 17.15 -9.77 3.51
N GLY A 13 16.38 -8.73 3.22
CA GLY A 13 16.25 -7.54 4.06
C GLY A 13 15.11 -7.60 5.07
N THR A 14 15.17 -6.72 6.06
CA THR A 14 14.08 -6.33 6.95
C THR A 14 13.67 -4.91 6.60
N TYR A 15 12.37 -4.69 6.40
CA TYR A 15 11.82 -3.44 5.91
C TYR A 15 10.74 -2.93 6.86
N GLN A 16 10.62 -1.62 6.99
CA GLN A 16 9.50 -1.02 7.70
C GLN A 16 9.29 0.41 7.23
N MET A 17 8.03 0.84 7.18
CA MET A 17 7.67 2.25 7.06
C MET A 17 7.05 2.74 8.36
N ARG A 18 7.31 3.98 8.75
CA ARG A 18 6.65 4.66 9.87
C ARG A 18 6.28 6.08 9.45
N THR A 19 5.06 6.50 9.76
CA THR A 19 4.63 7.89 9.56
C THR A 19 4.86 8.73 10.82
N SER A 20 4.95 10.04 10.66
CA SER A 20 4.57 10.99 11.71
C SER A 20 3.08 10.88 11.99
N GLU A 21 2.63 11.55 13.06
CA GLU A 21 1.21 11.65 13.36
C GLU A 21 0.49 12.45 12.26
N PHE A 22 -0.67 11.98 11.81
CA PHE A 22 -1.54 12.67 10.83
C PHE A 22 -3.02 12.36 11.09
N LYS A 23 -3.92 13.22 10.59
CA LYS A 23 -5.36 13.00 10.64
C LYS A 23 -5.82 12.20 9.43
N PRO A 24 -6.38 11.00 9.59
CA PRO A 24 -6.90 10.22 8.49
C PRO A 24 -8.36 10.61 8.20
N LYS A 25 -8.79 10.41 6.94
CA LYS A 25 -10.19 10.52 6.51
C LYS A 25 -11.05 9.49 7.24
N GLN A 26 -12.34 9.79 7.36
CA GLN A 26 -13.32 8.84 7.86
C GLN A 26 -13.31 7.55 7.03
N GLY A 27 -13.33 6.39 7.69
CA GLY A 27 -13.38 5.08 7.01
C GLY A 27 -12.01 4.50 6.64
N TYR A 28 -10.90 5.19 6.91
CA TYR A 28 -9.55 4.72 6.57
C TYR A 28 -9.23 3.30 7.08
N GLN A 29 -9.77 2.92 8.25
CA GLN A 29 -9.51 1.61 8.85
C GLN A 29 -9.99 0.46 7.96
N SER A 30 -11.15 0.61 7.31
CA SER A 30 -11.67 -0.42 6.40
C SER A 30 -10.77 -0.59 5.19
N ILE A 31 -10.22 0.51 4.65
CA ILE A 31 -9.28 0.47 3.52
C ILE A 31 -7.98 -0.23 3.93
N LEU A 32 -7.40 0.13 5.08
CA LEU A 32 -6.19 -0.53 5.59
C LEU A 32 -6.42 -2.03 5.82
N GLN A 33 -7.58 -2.42 6.33
CA GLN A 33 -7.95 -3.83 6.50
C GLN A 33 -8.09 -4.57 5.16
N GLU A 34 -8.63 -3.91 4.12
CA GLU A 34 -8.69 -4.49 2.78
C GLU A 34 -7.29 -4.71 2.21
N PHE A 35 -6.37 -3.75 2.38
CA PHE A 35 -4.96 -3.94 2.02
C PHE A 35 -4.30 -5.08 2.82
N ASP A 36 -4.51 -5.16 4.13
CA ASP A 36 -4.04 -6.28 4.97
C ASP A 36 -4.56 -7.63 4.46
N SER A 37 -5.82 -7.67 3.98
CA SER A 37 -6.42 -8.88 3.44
C SER A 37 -5.76 -9.34 2.14
N LEU A 38 -5.28 -8.41 1.32
CA LEU A 38 -4.58 -8.66 0.05
C LEU A 38 -3.08 -8.92 0.21
N TYR A 39 -2.49 -8.51 1.33
CA TYR A 39 -1.05 -8.55 1.58
C TYR A 39 -0.55 -9.87 2.19
N GLU A 40 0.54 -10.40 1.64
CA GLU A 40 1.33 -11.47 2.25
C GLU A 40 2.65 -10.89 2.77
N SER A 41 2.89 -11.06 4.07
CA SER A 41 4.10 -10.54 4.71
C SER A 41 5.30 -11.42 4.41
N TYR A 42 6.37 -10.79 3.92
CA TYR A 42 7.68 -11.42 3.81
C TYR A 42 8.33 -11.65 5.19
N GLN A 43 7.94 -10.86 6.19
CA GLN A 43 8.56 -10.81 7.52
C GLN A 43 7.73 -11.48 8.63
N GLY A 44 6.60 -12.09 8.28
CA GLY A 44 5.75 -12.84 9.21
C GLY A 44 4.89 -11.99 10.15
N SER A 45 4.67 -10.70 9.87
CA SER A 45 3.91 -9.79 10.75
C SER A 45 2.39 -10.00 10.73
N GLY A 46 1.87 -10.80 9.80
CA GLY A 46 0.46 -11.16 9.67
C GLY A 46 -0.47 -10.04 9.15
N ARG A 47 0.06 -8.83 8.93
CA ARG A 47 -0.66 -7.67 8.38
C ARG A 47 0.32 -6.67 7.75
N LEU A 48 -0.16 -5.85 6.82
CA LEU A 48 0.64 -4.75 6.27
C LEU A 48 0.71 -3.60 7.26
N PHE A 49 -0.39 -3.23 7.91
CA PHE A 49 -0.49 -2.00 8.71
C PHE A 49 -0.70 -2.22 10.21
N SER A 50 -0.01 -1.43 11.03
CA SER A 50 -0.32 -1.23 12.46
C SER A 50 -0.59 0.23 12.71
N VAL A 51 -1.76 0.55 13.27
CA VAL A 51 -2.20 1.92 13.52
C VAL A 51 -2.18 2.21 15.02
N HIS A 52 -1.65 3.37 15.40
CA HIS A 52 -1.58 3.86 16.77
C HIS A 52 -2.19 5.26 16.85
N GLY A 53 -3.02 5.51 17.86
CA GLY A 53 -3.74 6.79 18.01
C GLY A 53 -5.26 6.64 17.82
N GLN A 54 -5.99 7.75 17.88
CA GLN A 54 -7.45 7.78 17.71
C GLN A 54 -7.85 8.83 16.67
N ASP A 55 -7.71 10.11 17.00
CA ASP A 55 -8.07 11.23 16.11
C ASP A 55 -6.95 11.56 15.13
N ALA A 56 -5.72 11.56 15.62
CA ALA A 56 -4.51 11.61 14.83
C ALA A 56 -3.75 10.30 15.06
N VAL A 57 -3.15 9.77 14.00
CA VAL A 57 -2.61 8.42 13.99
C VAL A 57 -1.19 8.38 13.45
N VAL A 58 -0.44 7.41 13.97
CA VAL A 58 0.83 6.94 13.43
C VAL A 58 0.58 5.58 12.81
N VAL A 59 1.03 5.41 11.56
CA VAL A 59 0.97 4.13 10.85
C VAL A 59 2.37 3.55 10.75
N LEU A 60 2.50 2.29 11.17
CA LEU A 60 3.65 1.43 10.87
C LEU A 60 3.23 0.48 9.77
N ALA A 61 4.07 0.29 8.75
CA ALA A 61 3.83 -0.70 7.71
C ALA A 61 4.97 -1.71 7.61
N ASP A 62 4.63 -2.97 7.32
CA ASP A 62 5.58 -4.09 7.18
C ASP A 62 6.58 -3.88 6.05
N THR A 63 6.27 -3.05 5.07
CA THR A 63 7.20 -2.65 4.02
C THR A 63 6.91 -1.21 3.62
N HIS A 64 7.79 -0.58 2.86
CA HIS A 64 7.55 0.73 2.27
C HIS A 64 7.26 0.68 0.76
N THR A 65 7.46 -0.47 0.12
CA THR A 65 7.18 -0.67 -1.31
C THR A 65 6.49 -2.00 -1.52
N LEU A 66 5.42 -2.00 -2.33
CA LEU A 66 4.66 -3.19 -2.67
C LEU A 66 5.03 -3.71 -4.06
N ALA A 67 4.84 -5.01 -4.25
CA ALA A 67 4.71 -5.63 -5.55
C ALA A 67 3.30 -6.21 -5.68
N LEU A 68 2.72 -6.11 -6.87
CA LEU A 68 1.44 -6.75 -7.19
C LEU A 68 1.69 -7.96 -8.07
N VAL A 69 1.26 -9.12 -7.60
CA VAL A 69 1.30 -10.38 -8.35
C VAL A 69 -0.09 -10.98 -8.35
N LEU A 70 -0.69 -11.06 -9.53
CA LEU A 70 -1.96 -11.75 -9.75
C LEU A 70 -1.80 -12.62 -10.99
N ASN A 71 -2.03 -13.92 -10.84
CA ASN A 71 -1.83 -14.91 -11.89
C ASN A 71 -2.43 -14.43 -13.23
N ASP A 72 -1.65 -14.57 -14.31
CA ASP A 72 -2.03 -14.19 -15.68
C ASP A 72 -2.26 -12.69 -15.94
N LEU A 73 -1.82 -11.80 -15.03
CA LEU A 73 -1.77 -10.35 -15.24
C LEU A 73 -0.33 -9.84 -15.21
N ASP A 74 0.14 -9.30 -16.32
CA ASP A 74 1.41 -8.59 -16.42
C ASP A 74 1.13 -7.09 -16.57
N PHE A 75 1.46 -6.31 -15.54
CA PHE A 75 1.29 -4.86 -15.56
C PHE A 75 2.50 -4.13 -16.16
N THR A 76 3.54 -4.86 -16.56
CA THR A 76 4.71 -4.30 -17.27
C THR A 76 4.52 -4.33 -18.79
N ASP A 77 3.59 -5.15 -19.30
CA ASP A 77 3.17 -5.11 -20.70
C ASP A 77 2.16 -3.99 -20.95
N TYR A 78 2.66 -2.82 -21.37
CA TYR A 78 1.84 -1.66 -21.71
C TYR A 78 0.82 -1.90 -22.82
N SER A 79 1.02 -2.92 -23.67
CA SER A 79 0.06 -3.23 -24.74
C SER A 79 -1.22 -3.87 -24.21
N ALA A 80 -1.13 -4.60 -23.09
CA ALA A 80 -2.24 -5.24 -22.41
C ALA A 80 -2.67 -4.52 -21.11
N PHE A 81 -2.00 -3.44 -20.73
CA PHE A 81 -2.19 -2.77 -19.44
C PHE A 81 -3.65 -2.39 -19.14
N ALA A 82 -4.35 -1.77 -20.09
CA ALA A 82 -5.75 -1.39 -19.90
C ALA A 82 -6.69 -2.59 -19.70
N GLU A 83 -6.43 -3.69 -20.41
CA GLU A 83 -7.17 -4.94 -20.24
C GLU A 83 -6.87 -5.57 -18.88
N ASN A 84 -5.59 -5.60 -18.49
CA ASN A 84 -5.16 -6.14 -17.20
C ASN A 84 -5.70 -5.33 -16.02
N LEU A 85 -5.80 -3.99 -16.14
CA LEU A 85 -6.48 -3.14 -15.15
C LEU A 85 -7.97 -3.47 -15.04
N SER A 86 -8.66 -3.75 -16.15
CA SER A 86 -10.06 -4.16 -16.12
C SER A 86 -10.22 -5.50 -15.40
N ARG A 87 -9.37 -6.48 -15.73
CA ARG A 87 -9.36 -7.80 -15.10
C ARG A 87 -9.05 -7.72 -13.60
N LEU A 88 -8.14 -6.82 -13.19
CA LEU A 88 -7.86 -6.53 -11.79
C LEU A 88 -9.10 -6.00 -11.07
N LYS A 89 -9.77 -4.98 -11.63
CA LYS A 89 -11.00 -4.41 -11.05
C LYS A 89 -12.08 -5.48 -10.86
N ASP A 90 -12.27 -6.35 -11.86
CA ASP A 90 -13.21 -7.45 -11.79
C ASP A 90 -12.84 -8.46 -10.68
N TYR A 91 -11.55 -8.79 -10.55
CA TYR A 91 -11.06 -9.66 -9.48
C TYR A 91 -11.32 -9.04 -8.10
N LEU A 92 -10.92 -7.79 -7.90
CA LEU A 92 -11.07 -7.07 -6.63
C LEU A 92 -12.56 -7.00 -6.21
N SER A 93 -13.44 -6.71 -7.16
CA SER A 93 -14.89 -6.73 -6.91
C SER A 93 -15.39 -8.11 -6.51
N LYS A 94 -14.96 -9.19 -7.19
CA LYS A 94 -15.36 -10.58 -6.87
C LYS A 94 -14.91 -11.03 -5.48
N VAL A 95 -13.74 -10.59 -5.03
CA VAL A 95 -13.22 -10.93 -3.70
C VAL A 95 -13.68 -9.95 -2.61
N GLY A 96 -14.55 -8.99 -2.94
CA GLY A 96 -15.22 -8.12 -1.99
C GLY A 96 -14.41 -6.90 -1.54
N ILE A 97 -13.39 -6.51 -2.30
CA ILE A 97 -12.65 -5.26 -2.07
C ILE A 97 -13.49 -4.08 -2.52
N SER A 98 -13.51 -3.02 -1.72
CA SER A 98 -14.31 -1.83 -2.01
C SER A 98 -13.87 -1.15 -3.32
N PRO A 99 -14.78 -0.42 -3.99
CA PRO A 99 -14.42 0.41 -5.14
C PRO A 99 -13.34 1.46 -4.82
N GLU A 100 -13.30 1.95 -3.58
CA GLU A 100 -12.31 2.95 -3.14
C GLU A 100 -10.90 2.36 -3.09
N THR A 101 -10.71 1.26 -2.36
CA THR A 101 -9.43 0.53 -2.32
C THR A 101 -9.00 0.07 -3.71
N SER A 102 -9.96 -0.41 -4.52
CA SER A 102 -9.70 -0.80 -5.90
C SER A 102 -9.20 0.37 -6.75
N ALA A 103 -9.80 1.56 -6.60
CA ALA A 103 -9.36 2.76 -7.31
C ALA A 103 -7.97 3.21 -6.85
N MET A 104 -7.65 3.07 -5.55
CA MET A 104 -6.30 3.38 -5.03
C MET A 104 -5.25 2.47 -5.67
N LEU A 105 -5.49 1.15 -5.70
CA LEU A 105 -4.53 0.21 -6.28
C LEU A 105 -4.35 0.43 -7.79
N VAL A 106 -5.43 0.75 -8.51
CA VAL A 106 -5.37 1.11 -9.94
C VAL A 106 -4.53 2.36 -10.16
N ARG A 107 -4.73 3.42 -9.36
CA ARG A 107 -3.91 4.64 -9.45
C ARG A 107 -2.44 4.40 -9.18
N MET A 108 -2.14 3.52 -8.20
CA MET A 108 -0.76 3.13 -7.90
C MET A 108 -0.10 2.47 -9.11
N LEU A 109 -0.81 1.60 -9.83
CA LEU A 109 -0.32 0.99 -11.08
C LEU A 109 -0.19 2.01 -12.22
N GLU A 110 -1.20 2.86 -12.43
CA GLU A 110 -1.20 3.89 -13.47
C GLU A 110 -0.06 4.90 -13.30
N ASN A 111 0.33 5.18 -12.06
CA ASN A 111 1.43 6.08 -11.73
C ASN A 111 2.79 5.38 -11.57
N GLU A 112 2.84 4.05 -11.71
CA GLU A 112 4.03 3.23 -11.43
C GLU A 112 4.58 3.47 -10.01
N ASP A 113 3.69 3.80 -9.06
CA ASP A 113 4.02 4.10 -7.67
C ASP A 113 3.29 3.12 -6.75
N LEU A 114 3.95 2.00 -6.48
CA LEU A 114 3.52 1.01 -5.50
C LEU A 114 4.06 1.31 -4.09
N SER A 115 4.43 2.56 -3.79
CA SER A 115 4.85 2.92 -2.44
C SER A 115 3.69 2.83 -1.44
N VAL A 116 4.00 2.35 -0.23
CA VAL A 116 3.03 2.35 0.87
C VAL A 116 2.72 3.79 1.31
N GLY A 117 3.66 4.72 1.14
CA GLY A 117 3.42 6.15 1.32
C GLY A 117 2.29 6.69 0.45
N GLY A 118 2.17 6.25 -0.81
CA GLY A 118 1.08 6.64 -1.71
C GLY A 118 -0.32 6.23 -1.20
N ILE A 119 -0.40 5.12 -0.45
CA ILE A 119 -1.64 4.70 0.24
C ILE A 119 -1.93 5.70 1.38
N ILE A 120 -0.94 6.00 2.22
CA ILE A 120 -1.09 6.94 3.35
C ILE A 120 -1.52 8.32 2.89
N GLY A 121 -0.90 8.86 1.84
CA GLY A 121 -1.24 10.17 1.29
C GLY A 121 -2.70 10.26 0.84
N GLN A 122 -3.26 9.18 0.29
CA GLN A 122 -4.66 9.14 -0.11
C GLN A 122 -5.63 9.04 1.08
N LEU A 123 -5.18 8.49 2.21
CA LEU A 123 -5.97 8.32 3.42
C LEU A 123 -5.95 9.53 4.35
N ALA A 124 -4.99 10.45 4.19
CA ALA A 124 -4.89 11.65 5.02
C ALA A 124 -5.86 12.76 4.60
N GLU A 125 -6.33 13.56 5.56
CA GLU A 125 -7.05 14.81 5.28
C GLU A 125 -6.14 15.83 4.54
N PRO A 126 -6.68 16.68 3.66
CA PRO A 126 -5.89 17.66 2.92
C PRO A 126 -5.30 18.77 3.82
N GLY A 127 -4.19 19.35 3.39
CA GLY A 127 -3.48 20.42 4.08
C GLY A 127 -2.48 19.95 5.14
N GLN A 128 -2.03 18.69 5.05
CA GLN A 128 -1.11 18.08 6.01
C GLN A 128 0.23 17.73 5.36
N THR A 129 1.31 17.84 6.14
CA THR A 129 2.62 17.29 5.78
C THR A 129 2.89 16.10 6.69
N ILE A 130 3.15 14.94 6.10
CA ILE A 130 3.41 13.69 6.81
C ILE A 130 4.87 13.30 6.56
N THR A 131 5.67 13.27 7.61
CA THR A 131 7.04 12.73 7.53
C THR A 131 6.97 11.21 7.52
N VAL A 132 7.65 10.56 6.59
CA VAL A 132 7.72 9.12 6.45
C VAL A 132 9.16 8.67 6.64
N GLN A 133 9.36 7.76 7.57
CA GLN A 133 10.63 7.11 7.86
C GLN A 133 10.57 5.68 7.33
N CYS A 134 11.56 5.32 6.54
CA CYS A 134 11.68 4.00 5.94
C CYS A 134 12.98 3.37 6.45
N MET A 135 12.85 2.17 6.97
CA MET A 135 13.95 1.34 7.43
C MET A 135 14.18 0.23 6.40
N ASP A 136 15.42 0.12 5.97
CA ASP A 136 15.91 -0.92 5.06
C ASP A 136 17.23 -1.44 5.62
N SER A 137 17.24 -2.70 6.04
CA SER A 137 18.45 -3.30 6.65
C SER A 137 19.60 -3.52 5.67
N LEU A 138 19.35 -3.50 4.36
CA LEU A 138 20.36 -3.71 3.32
C LEU A 138 20.96 -2.38 2.85
N TYR A 139 20.12 -1.36 2.66
CA TYR A 139 20.52 -0.10 2.04
C TYR A 139 20.51 1.11 2.99
N GLY A 140 20.05 0.92 4.22
CA GLY A 140 20.00 1.95 5.25
C GLY A 140 18.70 2.74 5.23
N ASN A 141 18.52 3.58 6.25
CA ASN A 141 17.25 4.28 6.46
C ASN A 141 17.17 5.55 5.59
N ASN A 142 15.95 5.87 5.16
CA ASN A 142 15.62 7.08 4.44
C ASN A 142 14.38 7.77 5.05
N GLU A 143 14.24 9.07 4.80
CA GLU A 143 13.12 9.88 5.25
C GLU A 143 12.65 10.78 4.10
N TYR A 144 11.34 10.98 3.98
CA TYR A 144 10.75 11.89 3.01
C TYR A 144 9.41 12.45 3.53
N GLU A 145 8.86 13.44 2.83
CA GLU A 145 7.59 14.07 3.19
C GLU A 145 6.52 13.78 2.15
N ILE A 146 5.30 13.54 2.62
CA ILE A 146 4.08 13.50 1.80
C ILE A 146 3.30 14.78 2.09
N ASN A 147 3.05 15.57 1.06
CA ASN A 147 2.21 16.76 1.13
C ASN A 147 0.84 16.43 0.56
N VAL A 148 -0.20 16.53 1.40
CA VAL A 148 -1.59 16.10 1.11
C VAL A 148 -2.50 17.30 0.94
#